data_AF-F2JGK6-F1
#
_entry.id   AF-F2JGK6-F1
#
_cell.length_a   1.000
_cell.length_b   1.000
_cell.length_c   1.000
_cell.angle_alpha   90.00
_cell.angle_beta   90.00
_cell.angle_gamma   90.00
#
_symmetry.space_group_name_H-M   'P 1'
#
loop_
_entity.id
_entity.type
_entity.pdbx_description
1 polymer ?
#
loop_
_entity_poly.entity_id
_entity_poly.type
_entity_poly.pdbx_seq_one_letter_code
_entity_poly.pdbx_strand_id
1 'polypeptide(L)'
;MKMKTTQPCSKQVIFKALDCLEIHIDLQETSEAIPLNHLFEVGVRKNKKRIFLFVSKVLGKHLAVNPYMTRLGGTLLAEVYYKKQVGKVLQEDELLELFNKKELPKEACEKVLEVTYPLEQETLFIGFAETATGLGHSMFSAFDDKATFIHTTREPIISEVPTFTFQEEHSHATGHECYTKDPLFFKRFSHIVLVDDEITTGNTALNLIEALHEKSGAKAYSVVALLDWRNEEQKEKAKLLAGKLGVTIEFISVIQGTIAPIILKSLSEESMETKEMLKYPEIVEEENTNVLQEEVVVTKTPKSVQLISYYNGRYGRYETLKVGLDHMTEKVIKGGDQREQVVGYMSANGRFGLTANENKTFEKRLLQLGQVLSGYRTSTKTLCIGTEEFIYVPAMMACAMGEGVYYQSTTRSPIMTAKRPDYPLHTALAYKRPEDETVINYIYNIQEGNYEEAFWFIERDVRPEFKQMMAEVFSEKGIRKIYFVCCDGKLEEIYE
;
A
#
# COMPACT_ATOMS: atom_id res chain seq x y z
N MET A 1 -5.91 42.14 36.18
CA MET A 1 -5.90 42.14 34.70
C MET A 1 -6.30 40.72 34.27
N LYS A 2 -7.53 40.54 33.77
CA LYS A 2 -8.06 39.21 33.44
C LYS A 2 -7.26 38.61 32.28
N MET A 3 -6.70 37.42 32.48
CA MET A 3 -6.15 36.59 31.41
C MET A 3 -7.27 36.36 30.38
N LYS A 4 -7.09 36.87 29.16
CA LYS A 4 -7.86 36.42 28.01
C LYS A 4 -7.35 35.03 27.66
N THR A 5 -8.04 34.00 28.13
CA THR A 5 -7.99 32.68 27.52
C THR A 5 -8.51 32.84 26.09
N THR A 6 -7.60 32.86 25.13
CA THR A 6 -7.92 32.69 23.72
C THR A 6 -8.46 31.27 23.57
N GLN A 7 -9.76 31.17 23.32
CA GLN A 7 -10.44 29.94 22.94
C GLN A 7 -9.87 29.52 21.57
N PRO A 8 -9.31 28.31 21.40
CA PRO A 8 -8.77 27.90 20.10
C PRO A 8 -9.91 27.79 19.10
N CYS A 9 -9.76 28.39 17.93
CA CYS A 9 -10.78 28.45 16.89
C CYS A 9 -10.59 27.24 15.98
N SER A 10 -11.28 26.13 16.26
CA SER A 10 -11.29 24.95 15.41
C SER A 10 -11.93 25.26 14.05
N LYS A 11 -11.26 24.90 12.95
CA LYS A 11 -11.82 24.99 11.60
C LYS A 11 -12.60 23.72 11.28
N GLN A 12 -13.89 23.85 11.04
CA GLN A 12 -14.73 22.71 10.65
C GLN A 12 -14.69 22.51 9.13
N VAL A 13 -14.44 21.28 8.70
CA VAL A 13 -14.49 20.82 7.31
C VAL A 13 -15.60 19.80 7.17
N ILE A 14 -16.42 19.93 6.12
CA ILE A 14 -17.55 19.03 5.87
C ILE A 14 -17.29 18.26 4.58
N PHE A 15 -17.26 16.93 4.67
CA PHE A 15 -17.27 16.05 3.53
C PHE A 15 -18.67 15.52 3.29
N LYS A 16 -19.10 15.57 2.03
CA LYS A 16 -20.32 14.93 1.56
C LYS A 16 -19.93 13.84 0.59
N ALA A 17 -20.46 12.64 0.78
CA ALA A 17 -20.21 11.52 -0.11
C ALA A 17 -21.55 10.91 -0.49
N LEU A 18 -21.88 11.01 -1.77
CA LEU A 18 -23.23 10.72 -2.26
C LEU A 18 -24.27 11.59 -1.54
N ASP A 19 -25.56 11.29 -1.74
CA ASP A 19 -26.64 12.04 -1.08
C ASP A 19 -26.95 11.53 0.34
N CYS A 20 -26.18 10.53 0.81
CA CYS A 20 -26.48 9.77 2.03
C CYS A 20 -25.53 9.98 3.20
N LEU A 21 -24.32 10.50 2.97
CA LEU A 21 -23.28 10.57 3.99
C LEU A 21 -22.72 11.98 4.10
N GLU A 22 -22.72 12.51 5.32
CA GLU A 22 -22.10 13.79 5.65
C GLU A 22 -21.22 13.61 6.90
N ILE A 23 -19.94 13.96 6.77
CA ILE A 23 -18.92 13.83 7.82
C ILE A 23 -18.40 15.23 8.15
N HIS A 24 -18.44 15.55 9.44
CA HIS A 24 -17.95 16.82 9.96
C HIS A 24 -16.63 16.55 10.68
N ILE A 25 -15.58 17.26 10.29
CA ILE A 25 -14.23 17.13 10.85
C ILE A 25 -13.85 18.47 11.45
N ASP A 26 -13.62 18.48 12.75
CA ASP A 26 -13.10 19.66 13.44
C ASP A 26 -11.56 19.56 13.49
N LEU A 27 -10.89 20.38 12.69
CA LEU A 27 -9.44 20.39 12.57
C LEU A 27 -8.80 21.15 13.74
N GLN A 28 -7.64 20.65 14.18
CA GLN A 28 -6.76 21.36 15.11
C GLN A 28 -5.98 22.46 14.36
N GLU A 29 -5.63 23.55 15.07
CA GLU A 29 -4.98 24.74 14.48
C GLU A 29 -3.64 24.44 13.80
N THR A 30 -2.96 23.35 14.17
CA THR A 30 -1.69 22.92 13.58
C THR A 30 -1.81 22.24 12.22
N SER A 31 -3.03 22.02 11.70
CA SER A 31 -3.31 21.14 10.56
C SER A 31 -3.37 21.82 9.18
N GLU A 32 -3.03 23.11 9.05
CA GLU A 32 -3.30 23.87 7.80
C GLU A 32 -2.22 23.81 6.71
N ALA A 33 -1.17 22.99 6.85
CA ALA A 33 -0.07 22.99 5.87
C ALA A 33 -0.44 22.35 4.52
N ILE A 34 -1.33 21.34 4.52
CA ILE A 34 -1.80 20.63 3.31
C ILE A 34 -3.33 20.61 3.30
N PRO A 35 -4.01 21.05 2.21
CA PRO A 35 -5.44 20.90 2.09
C PRO A 35 -5.87 19.44 2.22
N LEU A 36 -6.88 19.20 3.05
CA LEU A 36 -7.32 17.84 3.41
C LEU A 36 -7.71 16.99 2.19
N ASN A 37 -8.34 17.63 1.20
CA ASN A 37 -8.74 17.04 -0.08
C ASN A 37 -7.56 16.71 -1.01
N HIS A 38 -6.32 17.11 -0.69
CA HIS A 38 -5.12 16.67 -1.40
C HIS A 38 -4.62 15.32 -0.87
N LEU A 39 -4.92 14.98 0.40
CA LEU A 39 -4.51 13.70 0.99
C LEU A 39 -5.58 12.62 0.81
N PHE A 40 -6.87 12.97 0.84
CA PHE A 40 -7.95 12.00 0.72
C PHE A 40 -9.25 12.56 0.15
N GLU A 41 -10.14 11.64 -0.20
CA GLU A 41 -11.56 11.84 -0.41
C GLU A 41 -12.36 10.92 0.52
N VAL A 42 -13.69 11.01 0.52
CA VAL A 42 -14.55 10.12 1.31
C VAL A 42 -15.30 9.14 0.41
N GLY A 43 -15.24 7.86 0.76
CA GLY A 43 -15.97 6.78 0.09
C GLY A 43 -17.01 6.14 1.00
N VAL A 44 -18.12 5.66 0.43
CA VAL A 44 -19.19 4.97 1.16
C VAL A 44 -19.00 3.45 1.06
N ARG A 45 -19.01 2.76 2.20
CA ARG A 45 -18.93 1.29 2.27
C ARG A 45 -20.31 0.67 2.27
N LYS A 46 -20.42 -0.52 1.68
CA LYS A 46 -21.60 -1.39 1.82
C LYS A 46 -21.58 -2.14 3.16
N ASN A 47 -21.44 -1.42 4.27
CA ASN A 47 -21.39 -1.98 5.63
C ASN A 47 -22.06 -1.04 6.63
N LYS A 48 -23.11 -1.50 7.31
CA LYS A 48 -23.88 -0.67 8.26
C LYS A 48 -23.10 -0.26 9.52
N LYS A 49 -22.06 -1.01 9.90
CA LYS A 49 -21.23 -0.74 11.10
C LYS A 49 -20.04 0.18 10.80
N ARG A 50 -19.50 0.13 9.57
CA ARG A 50 -18.41 0.99 9.09
C ARG A 50 -18.84 1.56 7.74
N ILE A 51 -19.66 2.62 7.76
CA ILE A 51 -20.36 3.13 6.57
C ILE A 51 -19.48 3.97 5.64
N PHE A 52 -18.31 4.40 6.10
CA PHE A 52 -17.39 5.22 5.30
C PHE A 52 -15.95 4.74 5.42
N LEU A 53 -15.12 5.27 4.54
CA LEU A 53 -13.66 5.29 4.67
C LEU A 53 -13.07 6.53 4.01
N PHE A 54 -11.81 6.81 4.32
CA PHE A 54 -11.01 7.75 3.54
C PHE A 54 -10.36 7.06 2.34
N VAL A 55 -10.60 7.60 1.17
CA VAL A 55 -10.02 7.18 -0.10
C VAL A 55 -8.73 7.99 -0.28
N SER A 56 -7.59 7.40 0.09
CA SER A 56 -6.28 8.07 -0.01
C SER A 56 -5.93 8.46 -1.44
N LYS A 57 -5.47 9.70 -1.61
CA LYS A 57 -4.83 10.24 -2.83
C LYS A 57 -3.30 10.14 -2.82
N VAL A 58 -2.74 9.50 -1.79
CA VAL A 58 -1.30 9.37 -1.60
C VAL A 58 -0.82 7.96 -1.93
N LEU A 59 -1.56 6.95 -1.46
CA LEU A 59 -1.04 5.57 -1.39
C LEU A 59 -1.19 4.75 -2.66
N GLY A 60 -2.07 5.18 -3.57
CA GLY A 60 -2.44 4.35 -4.71
C GLY A 60 -3.38 3.19 -4.36
N LYS A 61 -3.98 3.10 -3.17
CA LYS A 61 -4.77 1.89 -2.81
C LYS A 61 -6.11 1.75 -3.57
N HIS A 62 -6.81 2.86 -3.77
CA HIS A 62 -8.15 2.87 -4.35
C HIS A 62 -8.23 3.73 -5.61
N LEU A 63 -7.33 4.70 -5.72
CA LEU A 63 -7.22 5.63 -6.83
C LEU A 63 -5.84 5.48 -7.43
N ALA A 64 -5.77 5.58 -8.74
CA ALA A 64 -4.52 5.75 -9.45
C ALA A 64 -3.91 7.10 -9.10
N VAL A 65 -2.66 7.08 -8.65
CA VAL A 65 -1.89 8.26 -8.26
C VAL A 65 -0.62 8.35 -9.10
N ASN A 66 0.03 9.52 -9.12
CA ASN A 66 1.39 9.59 -9.63
C ASN A 66 2.29 8.68 -8.78
N PRO A 67 3.15 7.83 -9.37
CA PRO A 67 3.99 6.86 -8.64
C PRO A 67 4.86 7.47 -7.52
N TYR A 68 5.26 8.75 -7.66
CA TYR A 68 6.04 9.44 -6.63
C TYR A 68 5.22 9.74 -5.36
N MET A 69 3.89 9.76 -5.41
CA MET A 69 3.04 10.15 -4.28
C MET A 69 3.20 9.26 -3.04
N THR A 70 3.30 7.95 -3.20
CA THR A 70 3.54 7.05 -2.07
C THR A 70 4.88 7.38 -1.40
N ARG A 71 5.90 7.72 -2.22
CA ARG A 71 7.23 8.09 -1.72
C ARG A 71 7.23 9.42 -0.97
N LEU A 72 6.62 10.43 -1.57
CA LEU A 72 6.45 11.75 -0.97
C LEU A 72 5.62 11.68 0.32
N GLY A 73 4.62 10.80 0.37
CA GLY A 73 3.84 10.51 1.58
C GLY A 73 4.69 9.98 2.72
N GLY A 74 5.57 9.02 2.44
CA GLY A 74 6.52 8.50 3.44
C GLY A 74 7.52 9.57 3.90
N THR A 75 8.08 10.34 2.96
CA THR A 75 9.01 11.44 3.29
C THR A 75 8.35 12.55 4.10
N LEU A 76 7.06 12.84 3.85
CA LEU A 76 6.27 13.77 4.65
C LEU A 76 6.09 13.25 6.09
N LEU A 77 5.81 11.96 6.26
CA LEU A 77 5.78 11.36 7.61
C LEU A 77 7.14 11.42 8.29
N ALA A 78 8.23 11.21 7.54
CA ALA A 78 9.59 11.31 8.06
C ALA A 78 9.91 12.74 8.53
N GLU A 79 9.54 13.78 7.76
CA GLU A 79 9.70 15.19 8.13
C GLU A 79 8.94 15.53 9.42
N VAL A 80 7.66 15.15 9.52
CA VAL A 80 6.84 15.44 10.71
C VAL A 80 7.35 14.67 11.94
N TYR A 81 7.75 13.41 11.77
CA TYR A 81 8.40 12.63 12.82
C TYR A 81 9.71 13.27 13.28
N TYR A 82 10.60 13.62 12.35
CA TYR A 82 11.90 14.22 12.63
C TYR A 82 11.77 15.57 13.33
N LYS A 83 10.87 16.44 12.86
CA LYS A 83 10.51 17.71 13.49
C LYS A 83 10.05 17.52 14.92
N LYS A 84 9.26 16.47 15.19
CA LYS A 84 8.79 16.16 16.54
C LYS A 84 9.92 15.67 17.45
N GLN A 85 10.81 14.82 16.95
CA GLN A 85 11.88 14.23 17.76
C GLN A 85 13.01 15.23 18.04
N VAL A 86 13.43 16.02 17.04
CA VAL A 86 14.65 16.85 17.10
C VAL A 86 14.35 18.35 17.12
N GLY A 87 13.11 18.76 16.83
CA GLY A 87 12.74 20.18 16.77
C GLY A 87 13.29 20.92 15.55
N LYS A 88 13.73 20.19 14.51
CA LYS A 88 14.31 20.74 13.27
C LYS A 88 13.49 20.32 12.06
N VAL A 89 13.43 21.21 11.08
CA VAL A 89 12.84 20.98 9.77
C VAL A 89 13.96 20.85 8.74
N LEU A 90 13.86 19.89 7.82
CA LEU A 90 14.85 19.74 6.74
C LEU A 90 14.34 20.27 5.40
N GLN A 91 13.09 19.97 5.03
CA GLN A 91 12.55 20.26 3.69
C GLN A 91 11.00 20.36 3.66
N GLU A 92 10.39 20.87 4.74
CA GLU A 92 8.93 21.02 4.86
C GLU A 92 8.35 21.87 3.72
N ASP A 93 8.96 23.02 3.40
CA ASP A 93 8.44 23.91 2.35
C ASP A 93 8.41 23.26 0.96
N GLU A 94 9.48 22.54 0.58
CA GLU A 94 9.56 21.82 -0.70
C GLU A 94 8.52 20.68 -0.79
N LEU A 95 8.32 19.95 0.32
CA LEU A 95 7.28 18.92 0.40
C LEU A 95 5.89 19.53 0.23
N LEU A 96 5.59 20.60 0.97
CA LEU A 96 4.29 21.28 0.88
C LEU A 96 4.04 21.84 -0.52
N GLU A 97 5.08 22.36 -1.19
CA GLU A 97 4.96 22.80 -2.58
C GLU A 97 4.53 21.63 -3.48
N LEU A 98 5.18 20.47 -3.39
CA LEU A 98 4.87 19.29 -4.21
C LEU A 98 3.44 18.78 -3.98
N PHE A 99 2.98 18.69 -2.72
CA PHE A 99 1.61 18.26 -2.38
C PHE A 99 0.53 19.25 -2.85
N ASN A 100 0.89 20.47 -3.21
CA ASN A 100 -0.02 21.48 -3.75
C ASN A 100 0.03 21.58 -5.28
N LYS A 101 0.93 20.86 -5.96
CA LYS A 101 0.98 20.82 -7.43
C LYS A 101 0.02 19.79 -8.00
N LYS A 102 -0.52 20.10 -9.18
CA LYS A 102 -1.33 19.16 -9.98
C LYS A 102 -0.47 18.12 -10.69
N GLU A 103 0.72 18.51 -11.12
CA GLU A 103 1.71 17.67 -11.76
C GLU A 103 2.98 17.67 -10.93
N LEU A 104 3.67 16.54 -10.89
CA LEU A 104 4.86 16.33 -10.08
C LEU A 104 6.09 16.27 -10.98
N PRO A 105 6.91 17.34 -11.04
CA PRO A 105 8.14 17.33 -11.82
C PRO A 105 9.13 16.33 -11.23
N LYS A 106 9.60 15.42 -12.08
CA LYS A 106 10.53 14.34 -11.68
C LYS A 106 11.72 14.85 -10.87
N GLU A 107 12.44 15.86 -11.37
CA GLU A 107 13.65 16.40 -10.73
C GLU A 107 13.36 16.97 -9.33
N ALA A 108 12.21 17.62 -9.15
CA ALA A 108 11.80 18.17 -7.85
C ALA A 108 11.45 17.05 -6.86
N CYS A 109 10.76 16.00 -7.32
CA CYS A 109 10.51 14.82 -6.50
C CYS A 109 11.80 14.10 -6.10
N GLU A 110 12.70 13.85 -7.05
CA GLU A 110 13.96 13.16 -6.79
C GLU A 110 14.82 13.92 -5.79
N LYS A 111 14.93 15.26 -5.93
CA LYS A 111 15.66 16.10 -4.97
C LYS A 111 15.15 15.96 -3.53
N VAL A 112 13.83 15.96 -3.34
CA VAL A 112 13.21 15.80 -2.00
C VAL A 112 13.43 14.38 -1.44
N LEU A 113 13.42 13.39 -2.32
CA LEU A 113 13.60 11.98 -1.94
C LEU A 113 15.05 11.60 -1.66
N GLU A 114 16.03 12.43 -2.03
CA GLU A 114 17.45 12.23 -1.72
C GLU A 114 17.84 12.66 -0.30
N VAL A 115 17.01 13.49 0.36
CA VAL A 115 17.29 13.95 1.72
C VAL A 115 17.17 12.80 2.71
N THR A 116 18.23 12.61 3.51
CA THR A 116 18.30 11.60 4.57
C THR A 116 18.12 12.23 5.94
N TYR A 117 17.18 11.70 6.74
CA TYR A 117 16.93 12.13 8.11
C TYR A 117 17.77 11.32 9.10
N PRO A 118 18.63 11.97 9.91
CA PRO A 118 19.47 11.25 10.86
C PRO A 118 18.68 10.77 12.08
N LEU A 119 18.99 9.57 12.58
CA LEU A 119 18.41 9.03 13.81
C LEU A 119 19.43 9.10 14.95
N GLU A 120 18.96 9.30 16.18
CA GLU A 120 19.83 9.29 17.35
C GLU A 120 20.27 7.86 17.72
N GLN A 121 19.37 6.88 17.55
CA GLN A 121 19.55 5.49 17.96
C GLN A 121 18.93 4.50 16.95
N GLU A 122 19.28 3.23 17.08
CA GLU A 122 18.65 2.13 16.33
C GLU A 122 17.14 2.13 16.53
N THR A 123 16.40 2.29 15.43
CA THR A 123 14.95 2.47 15.45
C THR A 123 14.28 1.51 14.47
N LEU A 124 13.28 0.78 14.97
CA LEU A 124 12.48 -0.13 14.15
C LEU A 124 11.21 0.56 13.67
N PHE A 125 10.99 0.60 12.36
CA PHE A 125 9.76 1.04 11.72
C PHE A 125 8.90 -0.18 11.39
N ILE A 126 7.62 -0.15 11.76
CA ILE A 126 6.65 -1.22 11.51
C ILE A 126 5.47 -0.66 10.71
N GLY A 127 5.34 -1.05 9.44
CA GLY A 127 4.17 -0.72 8.62
C GLY A 127 2.97 -1.62 8.92
N PHE A 128 1.77 -1.02 9.07
CA PHE A 128 0.53 -1.80 9.21
C PHE A 128 0.03 -2.36 7.89
N ALA A 129 -0.25 -3.67 7.87
CA ALA A 129 -0.95 -4.29 6.76
C ALA A 129 -2.44 -3.90 6.71
N GLU A 130 -3.02 -3.71 5.54
CA GLU A 130 -2.37 -3.83 4.22
C GLU A 130 -1.89 -2.46 3.71
N THR A 131 -2.60 -1.39 4.08
CA THR A 131 -2.51 -0.09 3.42
C THR A 131 -1.19 0.63 3.66
N ALA A 132 -0.65 0.50 4.87
CA ALA A 132 0.52 1.23 5.31
C ALA A 132 1.82 0.45 5.14
N THR A 133 1.82 -0.72 4.49
CA THR A 133 3.06 -1.42 4.15
C THR A 133 3.93 -0.56 3.23
N GLY A 134 3.35 -0.03 2.15
CA GLY A 134 4.04 0.86 1.21
C GLY A 134 4.41 2.22 1.81
N LEU A 135 3.49 2.80 2.60
CA LEU A 135 3.72 4.07 3.29
C LEU A 135 4.84 3.95 4.33
N GLY A 136 4.80 2.90 5.15
CA GLY A 136 5.79 2.61 6.18
C GLY A 136 7.17 2.33 5.58
N HIS A 137 7.24 1.53 4.51
CA HIS A 137 8.50 1.28 3.80
C HIS A 137 9.07 2.60 3.26
N SER A 138 8.22 3.43 2.65
CA SER A 138 8.65 4.73 2.17
C SER A 138 9.10 5.69 3.27
N MET A 139 8.44 5.71 4.43
CA MET A 139 8.84 6.56 5.54
C MET A 139 10.22 6.13 6.05
N PHE A 140 10.39 4.83 6.27
CA PHE A 140 11.66 4.23 6.67
C PHE A 140 12.81 4.56 5.72
N SER A 141 12.55 4.49 4.40
CA SER A 141 13.54 4.73 3.34
C SER A 141 14.22 6.12 3.45
N ALA A 142 13.55 7.10 4.06
CA ALA A 142 14.09 8.44 4.23
C ALA A 142 15.13 8.55 5.36
N PHE A 143 15.28 7.56 6.24
CA PHE A 143 16.18 7.64 7.40
C PHE A 143 17.58 7.05 7.13
N ASP A 144 18.53 7.37 8.01
CA ASP A 144 19.92 6.90 7.95
C ASP A 144 20.08 5.40 8.26
N ASP A 145 21.34 4.96 8.41
CA ASP A 145 21.71 3.56 8.58
C ASP A 145 21.28 2.92 9.91
N LYS A 146 20.76 3.70 10.86
CA LYS A 146 20.20 3.20 12.13
C LYS A 146 18.72 2.79 12.01
N ALA A 147 18.13 2.96 10.84
CA ALA A 147 16.76 2.54 10.60
C ALA A 147 16.71 1.05 10.22
N THR A 148 15.74 0.33 10.78
CA THR A 148 15.34 -1.00 10.32
C THR A 148 13.83 -1.00 10.06
N PHE A 149 13.37 -1.73 9.05
CA PHE A 149 11.96 -1.82 8.69
C PHE A 149 11.45 -3.25 8.72
N ILE A 150 10.21 -3.41 9.16
CA ILE A 150 9.38 -4.57 8.90
C ILE A 150 7.95 -4.11 8.64
N HIS A 151 7.11 -4.93 8.02
CA HIS A 151 5.68 -4.70 8.07
C HIS A 151 4.94 -5.92 8.58
N THR A 152 3.80 -5.69 9.22
CA THR A 152 2.84 -6.78 9.48
C THR A 152 2.26 -7.26 8.16
N THR A 153 1.85 -8.51 8.08
CA THR A 153 1.10 -9.08 6.95
C THR A 153 -0.13 -9.81 7.46
N ARG A 154 -1.15 -9.91 6.62
CA ARG A 154 -2.34 -10.75 6.86
C ARG A 154 -2.29 -12.06 6.06
N GLU A 155 -1.24 -12.23 5.25
CA GLU A 155 -0.97 -13.44 4.49
C GLU A 155 -0.23 -14.47 5.36
N PRO A 156 -0.80 -15.66 5.60
CA PRO A 156 -0.07 -16.73 6.25
C PRO A 156 1.02 -17.27 5.32
N ILE A 157 2.26 -17.27 5.79
CA ILE A 157 3.38 -17.83 5.05
C ILE A 157 3.44 -19.33 5.35
N ILE A 158 3.00 -20.15 4.38
CA ILE A 158 2.75 -21.60 4.51
C ILE A 158 3.90 -22.40 5.15
N SER A 159 5.13 -21.88 5.12
CA SER A 159 6.34 -22.58 5.55
C SER A 159 7.16 -21.85 6.62
N GLU A 160 6.60 -20.81 7.24
CA GLU A 160 7.21 -20.06 8.34
C GLU A 160 6.27 -20.01 9.56
N VAL A 161 6.86 -19.97 10.75
CA VAL A 161 6.12 -19.66 11.97
C VAL A 161 6.26 -18.15 12.21
N PRO A 162 5.16 -17.40 12.39
CA PRO A 162 5.25 -15.98 12.73
C PRO A 162 6.12 -15.77 13.97
N THR A 163 7.12 -14.88 13.87
CA THR A 163 7.89 -14.45 15.05
C THR A 163 7.00 -13.67 16.01
N PHE A 164 5.97 -13.00 15.48
CA PHE A 164 5.00 -12.24 16.24
C PHE A 164 3.61 -12.34 15.57
N THR A 165 2.58 -12.47 16.40
CA THR A 165 1.18 -12.52 15.98
C THR A 165 0.36 -11.59 16.86
N PHE A 166 -0.52 -10.81 16.25
CA PHE A 166 -1.42 -9.88 16.88
C PHE A 166 -2.83 -10.04 16.28
N GLN A 167 -3.88 -9.99 17.11
CA GLN A 167 -5.26 -10.02 16.64
C GLN A 167 -5.96 -8.71 16.99
N GLU A 168 -6.62 -8.10 16.01
CA GLU A 168 -7.48 -6.94 16.24
C GLU A 168 -8.80 -7.35 16.90
N GLU A 169 -9.28 -6.59 17.89
CA GLU A 169 -10.49 -6.88 18.67
C GLU A 169 -11.80 -6.93 17.83
N HIS A 170 -11.78 -6.49 16.57
CA HIS A 170 -12.99 -6.23 15.78
C HIS A 170 -12.98 -6.77 14.34
N SER A 171 -12.26 -7.84 14.05
CA SER A 171 -12.33 -8.48 12.73
C SER A 171 -12.43 -9.99 12.82
N HIS A 172 -13.44 -10.55 12.14
CA HIS A 172 -13.54 -11.96 11.78
C HIS A 172 -12.46 -12.40 10.74
N ALA A 173 -11.33 -11.68 10.66
CA ALA A 173 -10.24 -11.90 9.70
C ALA A 173 -8.95 -12.27 10.45
N THR A 174 -8.02 -12.90 9.72
CA THR A 174 -6.70 -13.35 10.18
C THR A 174 -5.93 -12.25 10.91
N GLY A 175 -5.17 -12.64 11.94
CA GLY A 175 -4.33 -11.73 12.71
C GLY A 175 -3.25 -11.07 11.84
N HIS A 176 -2.64 -10.01 12.37
CA HIS A 176 -1.40 -9.46 11.84
C HIS A 176 -0.23 -10.33 12.28
N GLU A 177 0.61 -10.69 11.32
CA GLU A 177 1.78 -11.53 11.53
C GLU A 177 3.04 -10.79 11.12
N CYS A 178 4.13 -10.98 11.85
CA CYS A 178 5.47 -10.55 11.44
C CYS A 178 6.38 -11.76 11.36
N TYR A 179 7.21 -11.80 10.33
CA TYR A 179 8.12 -12.90 10.06
C TYR A 179 9.55 -12.40 10.11
N THR A 180 10.41 -13.01 10.91
CA THR A 180 11.84 -12.70 10.97
C THR A 180 12.62 -13.99 11.21
N LYS A 181 13.84 -14.06 10.68
CA LYS A 181 14.74 -15.20 10.93
C LYS A 181 15.39 -15.16 12.32
N ASP A 182 15.39 -14.01 12.98
CA ASP A 182 16.02 -13.78 14.28
C ASP A 182 14.95 -13.73 15.40
N PRO A 183 14.85 -14.76 16.26
CA PRO A 183 13.90 -14.75 17.39
C PRO A 183 14.10 -13.60 18.38
N LEU A 184 15.27 -12.96 18.39
CA LEU A 184 15.60 -11.82 19.25
C LEU A 184 15.49 -10.48 18.52
N PHE A 185 14.99 -10.47 17.26
CA PHE A 185 14.94 -9.30 16.39
C PHE A 185 14.39 -8.06 17.12
N PHE A 186 13.22 -8.18 17.76
CA PHE A 186 12.57 -7.06 18.41
C PHE A 186 13.30 -6.51 19.65
N LYS A 187 14.19 -7.30 20.27
CA LYS A 187 14.95 -6.86 21.47
C LYS A 187 16.09 -5.90 21.15
N ARG A 188 16.42 -5.73 19.88
CA ARG A 188 17.50 -4.87 19.40
C ARG A 188 17.15 -3.39 19.49
N PHE A 189 15.87 -3.05 19.60
CA PHE A 189 15.37 -1.69 19.41
C PHE A 189 14.84 -1.11 20.71
N SER A 190 15.41 0.02 21.14
CA SER A 190 14.90 0.81 22.27
C SER A 190 13.70 1.67 21.88
N HIS A 191 13.56 1.98 20.59
CA HIS A 191 12.46 2.77 20.01
C HIS A 191 11.83 2.04 18.83
N ILE A 192 10.51 1.90 18.88
CA ILE A 192 9.70 1.30 17.81
C ILE A 192 8.71 2.34 17.29
N VAL A 193 8.68 2.54 15.98
CA VAL A 193 7.79 3.44 15.26
C VAL A 193 6.76 2.61 14.49
N LEU A 194 5.49 2.73 14.82
CA LEU A 194 4.39 2.13 14.09
C LEU A 194 3.87 3.12 13.05
N VAL A 195 3.71 2.69 11.81
CA VAL A 195 3.27 3.54 10.70
C VAL A 195 1.93 3.05 10.16
N ASP A 196 0.94 3.95 10.13
CA ASP A 196 -0.38 3.72 9.57
C ASP A 196 -0.77 4.84 8.60
N ASP A 197 -1.84 4.66 7.81
CA ASP A 197 -2.36 5.75 6.97
C ASP A 197 -3.28 6.69 7.76
N GLU A 198 -4.07 6.15 8.69
CA GLU A 198 -5.07 6.87 9.46
C GLU A 198 -5.21 6.32 10.88
N ILE A 199 -5.30 7.20 11.87
CA ILE A 199 -5.57 6.85 13.27
C ILE A 199 -6.98 7.31 13.64
N THR A 200 -7.88 6.34 13.88
CA THR A 200 -9.25 6.63 14.35
C THR A 200 -9.33 6.64 15.86
N THR A 201 -9.27 5.45 16.49
CA THR A 201 -9.31 5.30 17.95
C THR A 201 -7.93 5.15 18.57
N GLY A 202 -6.95 4.71 17.77
CA GLY A 202 -5.62 4.32 18.22
C GLY A 202 -5.54 2.92 18.87
N ASN A 203 -6.67 2.22 19.07
CA ASN A 203 -6.68 0.94 19.77
C ASN A 203 -5.83 -0.13 19.09
N THR A 204 -5.86 -0.22 17.74
CA THR A 204 -5.02 -1.17 17.00
C THR A 204 -3.54 -0.97 17.32
N ALA A 205 -3.07 0.28 17.31
CA ALA A 205 -1.68 0.60 17.64
C ALA A 205 -1.37 0.33 19.12
N LEU A 206 -2.26 0.70 20.05
CA LEU A 206 -2.05 0.46 21.48
C LEU A 206 -1.99 -1.04 21.82
N ASN A 207 -2.87 -1.85 21.24
CA ASN A 207 -2.88 -3.30 21.47
C ASN A 207 -1.64 -3.95 20.83
N LEU A 208 -1.18 -3.45 19.68
CA LEU A 208 0.09 -3.89 19.10
C LEU A 208 1.29 -3.51 20.00
N ILE A 209 1.31 -2.28 20.54
CA ILE A 209 2.36 -1.83 21.47
C ILE A 209 2.42 -2.73 22.71
N GLU A 210 1.27 -3.04 23.31
CA GLU A 210 1.20 -3.92 24.48
C GLU A 210 1.78 -5.30 24.16
N ALA A 211 1.36 -5.92 23.06
CA ALA A 211 1.86 -7.22 22.63
C ALA A 211 3.35 -7.20 22.22
N LEU A 212 3.81 -6.12 21.57
CA LEU A 212 5.23 -5.96 21.20
C LEU A 212 6.11 -5.69 22.41
N HIS A 213 5.62 -4.98 23.42
CA HIS A 213 6.43 -4.64 24.60
C HIS A 213 6.86 -5.89 25.36
N GLU A 214 5.98 -6.89 25.46
CA GLU A 214 6.31 -8.19 26.05
C GLU A 214 7.49 -8.89 25.35
N LYS A 215 7.66 -8.68 24.04
CA LYS A 215 8.74 -9.30 23.25
C LYS A 215 10.00 -8.44 23.11
N SER A 216 9.82 -7.12 22.95
CA SER A 216 10.90 -6.17 22.64
C SER A 216 11.57 -5.61 23.89
N GLY A 217 10.81 -5.30 24.94
CA GLY A 217 11.28 -4.46 26.04
C GLY A 217 11.62 -3.02 25.61
N ALA A 218 11.08 -2.54 24.48
CA ALA A 218 11.33 -1.19 24.00
C ALA A 218 10.86 -0.14 25.03
N LYS A 219 11.58 0.98 25.07
CA LYS A 219 11.39 2.07 26.05
C LYS A 219 10.51 3.19 25.51
N ALA A 220 10.43 3.31 24.20
CA ALA A 220 9.68 4.35 23.51
C ALA A 220 8.95 3.79 22.30
N TYR A 221 7.73 4.29 22.11
CA TYR A 221 6.90 4.01 20.96
C TYR A 221 6.42 5.30 20.31
N SER A 222 6.43 5.34 19.00
CA SER A 222 5.75 6.39 18.23
C SER A 222 4.76 5.76 17.27
N VAL A 223 3.57 6.33 17.15
CA VAL A 223 2.58 5.97 16.14
C VAL A 223 2.48 7.13 15.17
N VAL A 224 2.80 6.89 13.90
CA VAL A 224 2.94 7.92 12.87
C VAL A 224 1.93 7.67 11.76
N ALA A 225 1.15 8.67 11.39
CA ALA A 225 0.16 8.54 10.32
C ALA A 225 -0.08 9.85 9.57
N LEU A 226 -0.73 9.78 8.40
CA LEU A 226 -1.14 11.00 7.69
C LEU A 226 -2.23 11.73 8.47
N LEU A 227 -3.16 10.98 9.07
CA LEU A 227 -4.37 11.50 9.70
C LEU A 227 -4.51 10.96 11.13
N ASP A 228 -4.87 11.82 12.10
CA ASP A 228 -5.25 11.41 13.46
C ASP A 228 -6.55 12.09 13.89
N TRP A 229 -7.55 11.27 14.17
CA TRP A 229 -8.93 11.66 14.49
C TRP A 229 -9.32 11.41 15.95
N ARG A 230 -8.34 11.09 16.80
CA ARG A 230 -8.61 10.71 18.18
C ARG A 230 -9.17 11.87 18.99
N ASN A 231 -10.21 11.57 19.75
CA ASN A 231 -10.74 12.46 20.78
C ASN A 231 -9.89 12.41 22.07
N GLU A 232 -10.20 13.27 23.03
CA GLU A 232 -9.44 13.37 24.29
C GLU A 232 -9.49 12.08 25.14
N GLU A 233 -10.61 11.33 25.12
CA GLU A 233 -10.71 10.04 25.82
C GLU A 233 -9.72 9.01 25.24
N GLN A 234 -9.62 8.94 23.91
CA GLN A 234 -8.71 8.04 23.21
C GLN A 234 -7.24 8.44 23.40
N LYS A 235 -6.94 9.74 23.46
CA LYS A 235 -5.61 10.23 23.82
C LYS A 235 -5.25 9.86 25.26
N GLU A 236 -6.20 9.92 26.19
CA GLU A 236 -5.96 9.52 27.58
C GLU A 236 -5.71 8.02 27.73
N LYS A 237 -6.38 7.16 26.93
CA LYS A 237 -6.08 5.71 26.87
C LYS A 237 -4.62 5.44 26.54
N ALA A 238 -4.04 6.20 25.60
CA ALA A 238 -2.62 6.07 25.26
C ALA A 238 -1.70 6.43 26.44
N LYS A 239 -2.01 7.49 27.20
CA LYS A 239 -1.24 7.88 28.39
C LYS A 239 -1.34 6.83 29.50
N LEU A 240 -2.54 6.27 29.72
CA LEU A 240 -2.74 5.21 30.70
C LEU A 240 -1.93 3.96 30.36
N LEU A 241 -1.91 3.55 29.09
CA LEU A 241 -1.09 2.43 28.65
C LEU A 241 0.41 2.73 28.81
N ALA A 242 0.85 3.92 28.42
CA ALA A 242 2.24 4.36 28.59
C ALA A 242 2.68 4.27 30.07
N GLY A 243 1.83 4.74 31.00
CA GLY A 243 2.06 4.61 32.44
C GLY A 243 2.05 3.17 32.96
N LYS A 244 1.14 2.33 32.45
CA LYS A 244 1.06 0.90 32.79
C LYS A 244 2.34 0.14 32.39
N LEU A 245 2.87 0.43 31.20
CA LEU A 245 4.06 -0.24 30.66
C LEU A 245 5.37 0.42 31.11
N GLY A 246 5.33 1.63 31.67
CA GLY A 246 6.53 2.38 32.05
C GLY A 246 7.36 2.85 30.84
N VAL A 247 6.69 3.19 29.74
CA VAL A 247 7.30 3.60 28.46
C VAL A 247 6.75 4.96 28.00
N THR A 248 7.36 5.55 26.97
CA THR A 248 6.73 6.68 26.26
C THR A 248 5.93 6.17 25.06
N ILE A 249 4.73 6.73 24.86
CA ILE A 249 3.91 6.48 23.66
C ILE A 249 3.51 7.83 23.08
N GLU A 250 4.02 8.13 21.90
CA GLU A 250 3.72 9.37 21.17
C GLU A 250 2.91 9.08 19.91
N PHE A 251 1.97 9.96 19.61
CA PHE A 251 1.22 9.91 18.35
C PHE A 251 1.54 11.17 17.57
N ILE A 252 1.92 10.98 16.31
CA ILE A 252 2.48 12.00 15.43
C ILE A 252 1.74 11.90 14.10
N SER A 253 1.24 13.01 13.59
CA SER A 253 0.54 13.01 12.31
C SER A 253 0.65 14.33 11.59
N VAL A 254 0.43 14.28 10.27
CA VAL A 254 0.39 15.46 9.41
C VAL A 254 -0.83 16.30 9.72
N ILE A 255 -2.00 15.66 9.82
CA ILE A 255 -3.28 16.32 10.11
C ILE A 255 -3.90 15.72 11.36
N GLN A 256 -4.33 16.61 12.25
CA GLN A 256 -5.02 16.28 13.50
C GLN A 256 -6.40 16.94 13.56
N GLY A 257 -7.38 16.20 14.06
CA GLY A 257 -8.73 16.68 14.27
C GLY A 257 -9.59 15.69 15.05
N THR A 258 -10.89 15.95 15.08
CA THR A 258 -11.89 15.01 15.58
C THR A 258 -13.03 14.89 14.59
N ILE A 259 -13.52 13.66 14.40
CA ILE A 259 -14.70 13.39 13.58
C ILE A 259 -15.94 13.51 14.47
N ALA A 260 -16.83 14.45 14.15
CA ALA A 260 -18.12 14.56 14.81
C ALA A 260 -19.05 13.41 14.37
N PRO A 261 -20.17 13.16 15.08
CA PRO A 261 -21.10 12.09 14.73
C PRO A 261 -21.54 12.17 13.26
N ILE A 262 -21.43 11.04 12.57
CA ILE A 262 -21.75 10.91 11.14
C ILE A 262 -23.25 11.14 10.93
N ILE A 263 -23.59 11.98 9.96
CA ILE A 263 -24.97 12.23 9.58
C ILE A 263 -25.30 11.32 8.38
N LEU A 264 -26.28 10.44 8.57
CA LEU A 264 -26.79 9.54 7.54
C LEU A 264 -28.18 9.98 7.07
N LYS A 265 -28.31 10.17 5.76
CA LYS A 265 -29.58 10.44 5.07
C LYS A 265 -30.03 9.17 4.34
N SER A 266 -31.32 9.03 4.09
CA SER A 266 -31.86 7.88 3.36
C SER A 266 -31.26 7.82 1.95
N LEU A 267 -30.67 6.68 1.60
CA LEU A 267 -30.20 6.38 0.25
C LEU A 267 -31.39 6.24 -0.70
N SER A 268 -31.40 6.96 -1.82
CA SER A 268 -32.25 6.63 -2.96
C SER A 268 -31.62 5.47 -3.73
N GLU A 269 -32.40 4.44 -4.07
CA GLU A 269 -31.90 3.27 -4.81
C GLU A 269 -31.31 3.63 -6.18
N GLU A 270 -31.74 4.74 -6.79
CA GLU A 270 -31.24 5.26 -8.08
C GLU A 270 -29.76 5.68 -8.07
N SER A 271 -29.16 5.90 -6.90
CA SER A 271 -27.78 6.43 -6.81
C SER A 271 -26.68 5.36 -6.66
N MET A 272 -27.04 4.07 -6.72
CA MET A 272 -26.10 2.95 -6.57
C MET A 272 -25.89 2.20 -7.89
N GLU A 273 -24.65 2.10 -8.37
CA GLU A 273 -24.29 1.09 -9.38
C GLU A 273 -23.88 -0.24 -8.72
N THR A 274 -24.34 -1.34 -9.31
CA THR A 274 -23.90 -2.69 -8.97
C THR A 274 -22.50 -2.95 -9.53
N LYS A 275 -21.65 -3.58 -8.72
CA LYS A 275 -20.29 -3.99 -9.13
C LYS A 275 -20.36 -5.03 -10.24
N GLU A 276 -19.47 -4.92 -11.20
CA GLU A 276 -19.23 -5.97 -12.19
C GLU A 276 -18.35 -7.04 -11.52
N MET A 277 -18.96 -8.18 -11.21
CA MET A 277 -18.25 -9.33 -10.62
C MET A 277 -17.84 -10.29 -11.73
N LEU A 278 -16.54 -10.54 -11.83
CA LEU A 278 -15.97 -11.42 -12.83
C LEU A 278 -16.30 -12.88 -12.53
N LYS A 279 -16.81 -13.58 -13.54
CA LYS A 279 -17.03 -15.02 -13.52
C LYS A 279 -15.76 -15.70 -14.02
N TYR A 280 -15.24 -16.62 -13.21
CA TYR A 280 -14.16 -17.49 -13.65
C TYR A 280 -14.71 -18.48 -14.69
N PRO A 281 -13.95 -18.78 -15.75
CA PRO A 281 -14.33 -19.88 -16.63
C PRO A 281 -14.48 -21.16 -15.80
N GLU A 282 -15.60 -21.86 -15.97
CA GLU A 282 -15.77 -23.18 -15.36
C GLU A 282 -14.71 -24.12 -15.94
N ILE A 283 -13.99 -24.84 -15.08
CA ILE A 283 -13.06 -25.88 -15.52
C ILE A 283 -13.93 -27.01 -16.10
N VAL A 284 -14.10 -27.02 -17.42
CA VAL A 284 -14.79 -28.12 -18.09
C VAL A 284 -13.81 -29.29 -18.15
N GLU A 285 -14.00 -30.28 -17.28
CA GLU A 285 -13.38 -31.60 -17.41
C GLU A 285 -14.03 -32.37 -18.58
N GLU A 286 -13.85 -31.91 -19.82
CA GLU A 286 -14.25 -32.68 -21.00
C GLU A 286 -13.13 -32.73 -22.06
N GLU A 287 -12.97 -33.93 -22.63
CA GLU A 287 -11.89 -34.43 -23.49
C GLU A 287 -11.74 -33.75 -24.88
N ASN A 288 -12.10 -32.47 -25.02
CA ASN A 288 -11.86 -31.68 -26.22
C ASN A 288 -11.70 -30.17 -25.89
N THR A 289 -10.84 -29.85 -24.92
CA THR A 289 -10.44 -28.47 -24.71
C THR A 289 -9.60 -28.00 -25.92
N ASN A 290 -10.05 -26.93 -26.58
CA ASN A 290 -9.08 -26.00 -27.17
C ASN A 290 -8.18 -25.58 -26.02
N VAL A 291 -7.05 -26.27 -25.88
CA VAL A 291 -6.04 -26.00 -24.86
C VAL A 291 -5.73 -24.51 -24.93
N LEU A 292 -5.83 -23.82 -23.80
CA LEU A 292 -5.35 -22.46 -23.66
C LEU A 292 -3.86 -22.45 -24.05
N GLN A 293 -3.54 -21.94 -25.25
CA GLN A 293 -2.16 -21.92 -25.74
C GLN A 293 -1.53 -20.58 -25.37
N GLU A 294 -1.10 -20.44 -24.10
CA GLU A 294 0.01 -19.52 -23.81
C GLU A 294 1.23 -20.03 -24.57
N GLU A 295 1.85 -19.15 -25.36
CA GLU A 295 3.13 -19.48 -25.96
C GLU A 295 4.24 -19.20 -24.95
N VAL A 296 4.86 -20.28 -24.47
CA VAL A 296 6.01 -20.19 -23.57
C VAL A 296 7.23 -19.79 -24.38
N VAL A 297 7.83 -18.67 -24.01
CA VAL A 297 9.03 -18.13 -24.64
C VAL A 297 10.06 -17.95 -23.54
N VAL A 298 11.21 -18.61 -23.63
CA VAL A 298 12.33 -18.33 -22.71
C VAL A 298 13.40 -17.61 -23.50
N THR A 299 13.48 -16.28 -23.36
CA THR A 299 14.58 -15.52 -23.95
C THR A 299 15.88 -15.82 -23.19
N LYS A 300 16.86 -16.45 -23.84
CA LYS A 300 18.16 -16.87 -23.25
C LYS A 300 19.11 -15.72 -22.87
N THR A 301 18.72 -14.45 -23.03
CA THR A 301 19.59 -13.33 -22.69
C THR A 301 19.47 -12.97 -21.21
N PRO A 302 20.59 -12.84 -20.47
CA PRO A 302 20.59 -12.24 -19.15
C PRO A 302 20.32 -10.73 -19.31
N LYS A 303 19.04 -10.38 -19.35
CA LYS A 303 18.54 -9.05 -19.02
C LYS A 303 17.76 -9.22 -17.73
N SER A 304 17.85 -8.24 -16.85
CA SER A 304 17.18 -8.20 -15.54
C SER A 304 15.66 -8.45 -15.59
N VAL A 305 15.07 -8.46 -16.79
CA VAL A 305 13.69 -8.81 -17.12
C VAL A 305 13.70 -9.82 -18.27
N GLN A 306 12.92 -10.90 -18.15
CA GLN A 306 12.73 -11.93 -19.18
C GLN A 306 11.25 -12.04 -19.55
N LEU A 307 10.94 -12.08 -20.85
CA LEU A 307 9.62 -12.53 -21.30
C LEU A 307 9.58 -14.05 -21.12
N ILE A 308 8.56 -14.56 -20.41
CA ILE A 308 8.40 -16.00 -20.12
C ILE A 308 7.21 -16.64 -20.84
N SER A 309 6.14 -15.88 -21.04
CA SER A 309 4.98 -16.34 -21.83
C SER A 309 4.23 -15.16 -22.41
N TYR A 310 3.41 -15.43 -23.41
CA TYR A 310 2.49 -14.44 -23.94
C TYR A 310 1.21 -15.08 -24.49
N TYR A 311 0.19 -14.25 -24.63
CA TYR A 311 -1.08 -14.60 -25.23
C TYR A 311 -1.52 -13.48 -26.16
N ASN A 312 -1.85 -13.86 -27.40
CA ASN A 312 -2.31 -12.95 -28.43
C ASN A 312 -3.74 -13.30 -28.85
N GLY A 313 -4.70 -13.03 -27.96
CA GLY A 313 -6.11 -13.25 -28.21
C GLY A 313 -6.74 -12.19 -29.11
N ARG A 314 -7.91 -12.54 -29.66
CA ARG A 314 -8.75 -11.61 -30.43
C ARG A 314 -9.29 -10.47 -29.56
N TYR A 315 -9.57 -10.75 -28.29
CA TYR A 315 -10.24 -9.83 -27.37
C TYR A 315 -9.37 -9.34 -26.23
N GLY A 316 -8.10 -9.76 -26.14
CA GLY A 316 -7.16 -9.31 -25.11
C GLY A 316 -5.77 -9.88 -25.36
N ARG A 317 -4.73 -9.14 -24.97
CA ARG A 317 -3.33 -9.56 -25.10
C ARG A 317 -2.61 -9.39 -23.78
N TYR A 318 -1.77 -10.36 -23.43
CA TYR A 318 -0.82 -10.18 -22.34
C TYR A 318 0.54 -10.78 -22.64
N GLU A 319 1.52 -10.24 -21.93
CA GLU A 319 2.88 -10.77 -21.83
C GLU A 319 3.20 -10.98 -20.35
N THR A 320 3.80 -12.12 -20.02
CA THR A 320 4.31 -12.38 -18.67
C THR A 320 5.80 -12.07 -18.66
N LEU A 321 6.19 -11.08 -17.85
CA LEU A 321 7.57 -10.66 -17.66
C LEU A 321 8.05 -11.13 -16.29
N LYS A 322 9.12 -11.92 -16.23
CA LYS A 322 9.79 -12.27 -14.99
C LYS A 322 10.91 -11.28 -14.70
N VAL A 323 10.95 -10.74 -13.49
CA VAL A 323 12.01 -9.80 -13.06
C VAL A 323 12.95 -10.48 -12.06
N GLY A 324 14.25 -10.25 -12.22
CA GLY A 324 15.28 -10.82 -11.37
C GLY A 324 15.57 -9.98 -10.14
N LEU A 325 15.30 -10.55 -8.97
CA LEU A 325 15.50 -9.95 -7.66
C LEU A 325 16.38 -10.89 -6.82
N ASP A 326 17.55 -10.40 -6.39
CA ASP A 326 18.57 -11.22 -5.71
C ASP A 326 18.22 -11.56 -4.25
N HIS A 327 17.12 -10.99 -3.75
CA HIS A 327 16.64 -11.09 -2.39
C HIS A 327 15.40 -11.99 -2.32
N MET A 328 15.56 -13.29 -2.61
CA MET A 328 14.47 -14.27 -2.58
C MET A 328 14.72 -15.35 -1.52
N THR A 329 13.66 -15.69 -0.79
CA THR A 329 13.58 -16.90 0.03
C THR A 329 12.72 -17.94 -0.67
N GLU A 330 13.25 -19.14 -0.88
CA GLU A 330 12.54 -20.26 -1.51
C GLU A 330 12.27 -21.35 -0.48
N LYS A 331 11.06 -21.93 -0.51
CA LYS A 331 10.77 -23.15 0.24
C LYS A 331 9.91 -24.11 -0.59
N VAL A 332 10.23 -25.39 -0.49
CA VAL A 332 9.48 -26.48 -1.12
C VAL A 332 8.28 -26.83 -0.25
N ILE A 333 7.09 -26.71 -0.80
CA ILE A 333 5.84 -27.20 -0.20
C ILE A 333 5.49 -28.51 -0.89
N LYS A 334 5.13 -29.54 -0.11
CA LYS A 334 4.53 -30.77 -0.66
C LYS A 334 3.01 -30.64 -0.61
N GLY A 335 2.38 -30.56 -1.78
CA GLY A 335 0.92 -30.59 -1.90
C GLY A 335 0.34 -31.95 -1.51
N GLY A 336 -0.97 -31.99 -1.25
CA GLY A 336 -1.71 -33.24 -0.94
C GLY A 336 -1.70 -34.26 -2.09
N ASP A 337 -1.32 -33.82 -3.28
CA ASP A 337 -1.10 -34.56 -4.53
C ASP A 337 0.37 -34.98 -4.74
N GLN A 338 1.23 -34.89 -3.71
CA GLN A 338 2.67 -35.19 -3.74
C GLN A 338 3.53 -34.36 -4.72
N ARG A 339 2.98 -33.31 -5.34
CA ARG A 339 3.77 -32.36 -6.14
C ARG A 339 4.53 -31.42 -5.21
N GLU A 340 5.83 -31.27 -5.47
CA GLU A 340 6.68 -30.27 -4.83
C GLU A 340 6.47 -28.92 -5.53
N GLN A 341 5.90 -27.94 -4.83
CA GLN A 341 5.79 -26.57 -5.30
C GLN A 341 6.81 -25.71 -4.55
N VAL A 342 7.76 -25.12 -5.27
CA VAL A 342 8.64 -24.09 -4.71
C VAL A 342 7.84 -22.79 -4.65
N VAL A 343 7.63 -22.26 -3.44
CA VAL A 343 7.05 -20.93 -3.26
C VAL A 343 8.19 -19.98 -2.88
N GLY A 344 8.46 -19.04 -3.77
CA GLY A 344 9.36 -17.93 -3.54
C GLY A 344 8.63 -16.79 -2.83
N TYR A 345 9.23 -16.26 -1.78
CA TYR A 345 8.86 -14.97 -1.20
C TYR A 345 10.01 -13.99 -1.39
N MET A 346 9.68 -12.77 -1.76
CA MET A 346 10.68 -11.72 -1.87
C MET A 346 11.09 -11.25 -0.47
N SER A 347 12.37 -11.41 -0.14
CA SER A 347 12.90 -11.01 1.17
C SER A 347 13.03 -9.50 1.33
N ALA A 348 13.04 -8.74 0.23
CA ALA A 348 13.23 -7.29 0.23
C ALA A 348 11.95 -6.43 0.16
N ASN A 349 10.74 -7.01 0.18
CA ASN A 349 9.49 -6.23 0.32
C ASN A 349 9.27 -5.66 1.74
N GLY A 350 10.20 -5.93 2.67
CA GLY A 350 10.09 -5.53 4.08
C GLY A 350 9.30 -6.51 4.96
N ARG A 351 8.72 -7.58 4.41
CA ARG A 351 7.97 -8.58 5.20
C ARG A 351 8.83 -9.35 6.20
N PHE A 352 10.13 -9.48 5.91
CA PHE A 352 11.08 -10.31 6.65
C PHE A 352 12.08 -9.54 7.51
N GLY A 353 11.94 -8.21 7.58
CA GLY A 353 12.96 -7.31 8.13
C GLY A 353 13.93 -6.82 7.06
N LEU A 354 14.23 -5.53 7.06
CA LEU A 354 15.12 -4.88 6.10
C LEU A 354 15.92 -3.75 6.77
N THR A 355 17.24 -3.77 6.66
CA THR A 355 18.09 -2.67 7.10
C THR A 355 18.13 -1.55 6.06
N ALA A 356 18.45 -0.32 6.47
CA ALA A 356 18.57 0.80 5.54
C ALA A 356 19.61 0.55 4.42
N ASN A 357 20.70 -0.16 4.70
CA ASN A 357 21.72 -0.48 3.70
C ASN A 357 21.26 -1.52 2.67
N GLU A 358 20.56 -2.56 3.12
CA GLU A 358 19.92 -3.53 2.21
C GLU A 358 18.87 -2.82 1.35
N ASN A 359 18.07 -1.94 1.94
CA ASN A 359 17.05 -1.17 1.24
C ASN A 359 17.63 -0.26 0.15
N LYS A 360 18.73 0.46 0.42
CA LYS A 360 19.40 1.30 -0.60
C LYS A 360 19.84 0.49 -1.82
N THR A 361 20.38 -0.71 -1.60
CA THR A 361 20.77 -1.62 -2.69
C THR A 361 19.54 -2.09 -3.47
N PHE A 362 18.49 -2.46 -2.75
CA PHE A 362 17.24 -2.92 -3.32
C PHE A 362 16.53 -1.83 -4.14
N GLU A 363 16.38 -0.61 -3.62
CA GLU A 363 15.74 0.50 -4.33
C GLU A 363 16.47 0.84 -5.63
N LYS A 364 17.81 0.86 -5.61
CA LYS A 364 18.61 1.07 -6.83
C LYS A 364 18.27 0.01 -7.88
N ARG A 365 18.14 -1.26 -7.47
CA ARG A 365 17.74 -2.35 -8.35
C ARG A 365 16.31 -2.17 -8.88
N LEU A 366 15.36 -1.76 -8.04
CA LEU A 366 13.97 -1.49 -8.46
C LEU A 366 13.89 -0.38 -9.50
N LEU A 367 14.63 0.72 -9.32
CA LEU A 367 14.66 1.83 -10.28
C LEU A 367 15.27 1.37 -11.61
N GLN A 368 16.35 0.56 -11.59
CA GLN A 368 16.92 -0.04 -12.80
C GLN A 368 15.91 -0.96 -13.51
N LEU A 369 15.18 -1.78 -12.77
CA LEU A 369 14.13 -2.65 -13.34
C LEU A 369 13.00 -1.83 -13.95
N GLY A 370 12.56 -0.76 -13.29
CA GLY A 370 11.57 0.18 -13.83
C GLY A 370 12.04 0.85 -15.13
N GLN A 371 13.32 1.23 -15.23
CA GLN A 371 13.91 1.73 -16.49
C GLN A 371 13.92 0.66 -17.59
N VAL A 372 14.15 -0.61 -17.27
CA VAL A 372 14.06 -1.69 -18.27
C VAL A 372 12.62 -1.92 -18.70
N LEU A 373 11.67 -1.93 -17.76
CA LEU A 373 10.24 -2.06 -18.02
C LEU A 373 9.70 -0.88 -18.85
N SER A 374 10.29 0.31 -18.72
CA SER A 374 9.93 1.46 -19.56
C SER A 374 10.16 1.19 -21.05
N GLY A 375 11.13 0.34 -21.40
CA GLY A 375 11.40 -0.08 -22.78
C GLY A 375 10.35 -1.02 -23.37
N TYR A 376 9.51 -1.64 -22.53
CA TYR A 376 8.36 -2.43 -22.96
C TYR A 376 7.11 -1.59 -23.18
N ARG A 377 7.08 -0.34 -22.68
CA ARG A 377 5.91 0.53 -22.85
C ARG A 377 5.65 0.80 -24.33
N THR A 378 4.38 0.79 -24.69
CA THR A 378 3.87 1.08 -26.02
C THR A 378 2.96 2.32 -26.04
N SER A 379 2.69 2.91 -24.87
CA SER A 379 1.84 4.09 -24.71
C SER A 379 2.36 5.05 -23.64
N THR A 380 1.92 6.31 -23.74
CA THR A 380 2.10 7.34 -22.71
C THR A 380 0.98 7.36 -21.67
N LYS A 381 0.00 6.43 -21.73
CA LYS A 381 -1.07 6.29 -20.74
C LYS A 381 -1.02 4.91 -20.11
N THR A 382 -0.14 4.76 -19.13
CA THR A 382 0.23 3.47 -18.55
C THR A 382 -0.29 3.36 -17.11
N LEU A 383 -0.96 2.25 -16.79
CA LEU A 383 -1.35 1.93 -15.41
C LEU A 383 -0.46 0.83 -14.82
N CYS A 384 0.26 1.13 -13.75
CA CYS A 384 0.95 0.14 -12.93
C CYS A 384 0.02 -0.31 -11.79
N ILE A 385 -0.09 -1.62 -11.60
CA ILE A 385 -1.01 -2.25 -10.64
C ILE A 385 -0.23 -3.14 -9.68
N GLY A 386 -0.27 -2.86 -8.39
CA GLY A 386 0.17 -3.78 -7.33
C GLY A 386 -1.01 -4.60 -6.76
N THR A 387 -0.73 -5.49 -5.82
CA THR A 387 -1.76 -6.37 -5.21
C THR A 387 -1.79 -6.23 -3.70
N GLU A 388 -2.92 -5.77 -3.13
CA GLU A 388 -3.12 -5.66 -1.68
C GLU A 388 -1.95 -4.93 -0.97
N GLU A 389 -1.16 -5.66 -0.17
CA GLU A 389 0.00 -5.15 0.57
C GLU A 389 1.28 -5.01 -0.28
N PHE A 390 1.30 -5.52 -1.51
CA PHE A 390 2.40 -5.40 -2.46
C PHE A 390 2.39 -4.03 -3.13
N ILE A 391 2.68 -2.98 -2.33
CA ILE A 391 2.54 -1.59 -2.73
C ILE A 391 3.87 -0.95 -3.12
N TYR A 392 4.85 -1.01 -2.21
CA TYR A 392 6.10 -0.25 -2.33
C TYR A 392 6.87 -0.58 -3.62
N VAL A 393 7.04 -1.86 -3.89
CA VAL A 393 7.89 -2.34 -4.98
C VAL A 393 7.34 -1.99 -6.36
N PRO A 394 6.05 -2.24 -6.65
CA PRO A 394 5.43 -1.74 -7.88
C PRO A 394 5.50 -0.21 -8.03
N ALA A 395 5.24 0.54 -6.96
CA ALA A 395 5.30 2.01 -6.99
C ALA A 395 6.72 2.52 -7.30
N MET A 396 7.75 1.89 -6.72
CA MET A 396 9.16 2.20 -6.98
C MET A 396 9.56 1.96 -8.44
N MET A 397 9.21 0.79 -9.00
CA MET A 397 9.48 0.51 -10.41
C MET A 397 8.73 1.49 -11.31
N ALA A 398 7.47 1.80 -11.01
CA ALA A 398 6.64 2.74 -11.76
C ALA A 398 7.23 4.17 -11.80
N CYS A 399 7.89 4.64 -10.73
CA CYS A 399 8.59 5.94 -10.72
C CYS A 399 9.64 6.04 -11.84
N ALA A 400 10.30 4.92 -12.16
CA ALA A 400 11.37 4.87 -13.14
C ALA A 400 10.89 4.56 -14.58
N MET A 401 9.57 4.40 -14.78
CA MET A 401 9.00 4.05 -16.08
C MET A 401 8.73 5.26 -16.98
N GLY A 402 8.92 6.49 -16.50
CA GLY A 402 8.77 7.74 -17.29
C GLY A 402 7.41 8.42 -17.12
N GLU A 403 7.14 9.43 -17.96
CA GLU A 403 5.91 10.23 -17.88
C GLU A 403 4.65 9.44 -18.27
N GLY A 404 3.49 9.91 -17.79
CA GLY A 404 2.19 9.33 -18.11
C GLY A 404 1.94 7.95 -17.49
N VAL A 405 2.72 7.60 -16.46
CA VAL A 405 2.54 6.41 -15.64
C VAL A 405 1.74 6.78 -14.39
N TYR A 406 0.73 5.98 -14.08
CA TYR A 406 -0.01 6.05 -12.84
C TYR A 406 0.11 4.72 -12.09
N TYR A 407 -0.04 4.77 -10.78
CA TYR A 407 0.07 3.60 -9.92
C TYR A 407 -1.17 3.44 -9.04
N GLN A 408 -1.70 2.21 -8.97
CA GLN A 408 -2.59 1.80 -7.88
C GLN A 408 -2.36 0.36 -7.44
N SER A 409 -2.92 -0.07 -6.31
CA SER A 409 -3.01 -1.47 -5.91
C SER A 409 -4.45 -1.96 -5.91
N THR A 410 -4.63 -3.28 -5.93
CA THR A 410 -5.94 -3.88 -5.69
C THR A 410 -6.25 -3.93 -4.19
N THR A 411 -7.53 -3.98 -3.83
CA THR A 411 -7.96 -3.95 -2.43
C THR A 411 -9.10 -4.91 -2.13
N ARG A 412 -9.19 -5.37 -0.89
CA ARG A 412 -10.33 -6.15 -0.38
C ARG A 412 -11.52 -5.29 0.07
N SER A 413 -11.39 -3.96 0.03
CA SER A 413 -12.41 -3.03 0.56
C SER A 413 -13.62 -2.93 -0.38
N PRO A 414 -14.84 -3.29 0.06
CA PRO A 414 -16.02 -3.18 -0.79
C PRO A 414 -16.65 -1.78 -0.69
N ILE A 415 -16.19 -0.87 -1.56
CA ILE A 415 -16.66 0.51 -1.65
C ILE A 415 -17.75 0.63 -2.72
N MET A 416 -18.71 1.52 -2.48
CA MET A 416 -19.73 1.89 -3.45
C MET A 416 -19.14 2.76 -4.55
N THR A 417 -19.70 2.66 -5.75
CA THR A 417 -19.33 3.46 -6.92
C THR A 417 -20.51 4.29 -7.41
N ALA A 418 -20.23 5.46 -7.97
CA ALA A 418 -21.24 6.33 -8.57
C ALA A 418 -20.66 7.15 -9.74
N LYS A 419 -21.43 7.29 -10.82
CA LYS A 419 -21.11 8.16 -11.97
C LYS A 419 -21.42 9.63 -11.69
N ARG A 420 -20.90 10.14 -10.57
CA ARG A 420 -21.05 11.55 -10.20
C ARG A 420 -19.68 12.22 -10.13
N PRO A 421 -19.47 13.41 -10.73
CA PRO A 421 -18.17 14.09 -10.71
C PRO A 421 -17.65 14.46 -9.31
N ASP A 422 -18.53 14.52 -8.32
CA ASP A 422 -18.22 14.85 -6.91
C ASP A 422 -17.87 13.62 -6.05
N TYR A 423 -17.80 12.42 -6.62
CA TYR A 423 -17.51 11.19 -5.89
C TYR A 423 -16.29 10.47 -6.46
N PRO A 424 -15.32 10.01 -5.64
CA PRO A 424 -14.01 9.59 -6.14
C PRO A 424 -14.00 8.25 -6.91
N LEU A 425 -14.98 7.37 -6.68
CA LEU A 425 -14.97 6.02 -7.25
C LEU A 425 -16.16 5.82 -8.19
N HIS A 426 -15.89 5.69 -9.48
CA HIS A 426 -16.89 5.63 -10.54
C HIS A 426 -17.13 4.21 -11.05
N THR A 427 -16.09 3.38 -11.12
CA THR A 427 -16.20 1.97 -11.53
C THR A 427 -15.47 1.06 -10.56
N ALA A 428 -15.94 -0.18 -10.46
CA ALA A 428 -15.31 -1.23 -9.67
C ALA A 428 -15.36 -2.53 -10.45
N LEU A 429 -14.19 -3.11 -10.66
CA LEU A 429 -14.03 -4.47 -11.15
C LEU A 429 -13.74 -5.38 -9.95
N ALA A 430 -14.59 -6.38 -9.72
CA ALA A 430 -14.45 -7.34 -8.63
C ALA A 430 -14.03 -8.71 -9.18
N TYR A 431 -13.02 -9.33 -8.56
CA TYR A 431 -12.52 -10.65 -8.95
C TYR A 431 -12.12 -11.47 -7.72
N LYS A 432 -12.08 -12.80 -7.83
CA LYS A 432 -11.61 -13.68 -6.76
C LYS A 432 -10.09 -13.66 -6.72
N ARG A 433 -9.46 -13.66 -5.55
CA ARG A 433 -8.01 -13.70 -5.49
C ARG A 433 -7.48 -15.02 -6.09
N PRO A 434 -6.48 -15.00 -7.00
CA PRO A 434 -5.97 -16.21 -7.63
C PRO A 434 -5.42 -17.26 -6.66
N GLU A 435 -4.83 -16.83 -5.54
CA GLU A 435 -4.26 -17.71 -4.52
C GLU A 435 -5.27 -18.15 -3.46
N ASP A 436 -6.39 -17.45 -3.31
CA ASP A 436 -7.47 -17.78 -2.37
C ASP A 436 -8.81 -17.27 -2.91
N GLU A 437 -9.55 -18.15 -3.57
CA GLU A 437 -10.81 -17.80 -4.21
C GLU A 437 -11.94 -17.40 -3.23
N THR A 438 -11.74 -17.55 -1.91
CA THR A 438 -12.69 -17.09 -0.89
C THR A 438 -12.59 -15.57 -0.66
N VAL A 439 -11.48 -14.96 -1.07
CA VAL A 439 -11.23 -13.52 -0.96
C VAL A 439 -11.61 -12.83 -2.26
N ILE A 440 -12.35 -11.73 -2.14
CA ILE A 440 -12.70 -10.87 -3.27
C ILE A 440 -11.82 -9.61 -3.25
N ASN A 441 -11.15 -9.38 -4.36
CA ASN A 441 -10.38 -8.17 -4.63
C ASN A 441 -11.14 -7.24 -5.57
N TYR A 442 -10.85 -5.96 -5.44
CA TYR A 442 -11.41 -4.89 -6.22
C TYR A 442 -10.28 -4.07 -6.84
N ILE A 443 -10.48 -3.65 -8.08
CA ILE A 443 -9.74 -2.57 -8.72
C ILE A 443 -10.76 -1.52 -9.19
N TYR A 444 -10.51 -0.25 -8.84
CA TYR A 444 -11.44 0.84 -9.10
C TYR A 444 -10.97 1.71 -10.27
N ASN A 445 -11.92 2.45 -10.85
CA ASN A 445 -11.69 3.49 -11.87
C ASN A 445 -10.91 3.03 -13.12
N ILE A 446 -11.04 1.76 -13.49
CA ILE A 446 -10.66 1.28 -14.82
C ILE A 446 -11.80 1.66 -15.77
N GLN A 447 -11.55 2.64 -16.63
CA GLN A 447 -12.52 3.20 -17.58
C GLN A 447 -11.86 3.42 -18.94
N GLU A 448 -12.68 3.39 -19.99
CA GLU A 448 -12.24 3.63 -21.36
C GLU A 448 -11.57 5.01 -21.52
N GLY A 449 -10.41 5.03 -22.16
CA GLY A 449 -9.65 6.24 -22.48
C GLY A 449 -8.70 6.74 -21.39
N ASN A 450 -8.78 6.20 -20.16
CA ASN A 450 -7.87 6.54 -19.07
C ASN A 450 -6.46 5.96 -19.30
N TYR A 451 -6.40 4.70 -19.73
CA TYR A 451 -5.16 3.95 -19.94
C TYR A 451 -5.25 3.15 -21.23
N GLU A 452 -4.11 2.91 -21.87
CA GLU A 452 -4.00 2.11 -23.11
C GLU A 452 -3.23 0.81 -22.87
N GLU A 453 -2.41 0.76 -21.83
CA GLU A 453 -1.67 -0.41 -21.38
C GLU A 453 -1.60 -0.50 -19.85
N ALA A 454 -1.37 -1.69 -19.33
CA ALA A 454 -1.20 -1.92 -17.90
C ALA A 454 0.00 -2.82 -17.59
N PHE A 455 0.69 -2.55 -16.48
CA PHE A 455 1.72 -3.40 -15.90
C PHE A 455 1.21 -3.89 -14.55
N TRP A 456 0.81 -5.14 -14.47
CA TRP A 456 0.31 -5.76 -13.25
C TRP A 456 1.42 -6.54 -12.56
N PHE A 457 1.94 -5.97 -11.48
CA PHE A 457 2.98 -6.55 -10.66
C PHE A 457 2.39 -7.56 -9.67
N ILE A 458 2.92 -8.77 -9.69
CA ILE A 458 2.52 -9.89 -8.84
C ILE A 458 3.73 -10.50 -8.16
N GLU A 459 3.59 -10.83 -6.88
CA GLU A 459 4.69 -11.46 -6.12
C GLU A 459 4.98 -12.88 -6.59
N ARG A 460 3.98 -13.58 -7.13
CA ARG A 460 4.06 -14.96 -7.63
C ARG A 460 3.28 -15.08 -8.92
N ASP A 461 3.75 -15.91 -9.84
CA ASP A 461 3.01 -16.14 -11.07
C ASP A 461 1.62 -16.74 -10.81
N VAL A 462 0.66 -16.36 -11.65
CA VAL A 462 -0.75 -16.75 -11.56
C VAL A 462 -1.17 -17.58 -12.77
N ARG A 463 -2.27 -18.32 -12.64
CA ARG A 463 -2.72 -19.24 -13.68
C ARG A 463 -3.07 -18.50 -15.01
N PRO A 464 -2.77 -19.07 -16.18
CA PRO A 464 -3.10 -18.49 -17.49
C PRO A 464 -4.56 -18.05 -17.67
N GLU A 465 -5.51 -18.81 -17.10
CA GLU A 465 -6.95 -18.52 -17.16
C GLU A 465 -7.26 -17.16 -16.54
N PHE A 466 -6.60 -16.85 -15.41
CA PHE A 466 -6.75 -15.56 -14.75
C PHE A 466 -6.17 -14.44 -15.61
N LYS A 467 -4.96 -14.62 -16.14
CA LYS A 467 -4.29 -13.61 -16.99
C LYS A 467 -5.13 -13.28 -18.22
N GLN A 468 -5.66 -14.30 -18.89
CA GLN A 468 -6.51 -14.13 -20.06
C GLN A 468 -7.81 -13.41 -19.70
N MET A 469 -8.51 -13.86 -18.66
CA MET A 469 -9.76 -13.21 -18.20
C MET A 469 -9.51 -11.72 -17.92
N MET A 470 -8.44 -11.38 -17.21
CA MET A 470 -8.12 -9.98 -16.93
C MET A 470 -7.74 -9.20 -18.20
N ALA A 471 -7.01 -9.81 -19.14
CA ALA A 471 -6.65 -9.18 -20.42
C ALA A 471 -7.87 -8.88 -21.30
N GLU A 472 -8.86 -9.77 -21.35
CA GLU A 472 -10.11 -9.56 -22.08
C GLU A 472 -10.92 -8.41 -21.47
N VAL A 473 -11.09 -8.43 -20.15
CA VAL A 473 -11.84 -7.41 -19.41
C VAL A 473 -11.20 -6.02 -19.57
N PHE A 474 -9.89 -5.93 -19.46
CA PHE A 474 -9.16 -4.68 -19.60
C PHE A 474 -9.22 -4.14 -21.03
N SER A 475 -9.19 -5.03 -22.02
CA SER A 475 -9.34 -4.68 -23.44
C SER A 475 -10.71 -4.08 -23.73
N GLU A 476 -11.78 -4.58 -23.11
CA GLU A 476 -13.11 -3.95 -23.15
C GLU A 476 -13.13 -2.54 -22.55
N LYS A 477 -12.24 -2.25 -21.60
CA LYS A 477 -12.05 -0.90 -21.03
C LYS A 477 -10.95 -0.10 -21.75
N GLY A 478 -10.54 -0.51 -22.95
CA GLY A 478 -9.57 0.22 -23.79
C GLY A 478 -8.09 -0.09 -23.52
N ILE A 479 -7.77 -0.92 -22.53
CA ILE A 479 -6.39 -1.35 -22.23
C ILE A 479 -6.08 -2.61 -23.03
N ARG A 480 -5.47 -2.44 -24.20
CA ARG A 480 -5.31 -3.51 -25.20
C ARG A 480 -4.14 -4.45 -24.93
N LYS A 481 -3.23 -4.07 -24.01
CA LYS A 481 -2.05 -4.84 -23.65
C LYS A 481 -1.82 -4.80 -22.14
N ILE A 482 -1.70 -5.97 -21.53
CA ILE A 482 -1.29 -6.13 -20.13
C ILE A 482 0.07 -6.81 -20.06
N TYR A 483 0.95 -6.31 -19.21
CA TYR A 483 2.16 -7.00 -18.79
C TYR A 483 1.96 -7.54 -17.37
N PHE A 484 1.98 -8.86 -17.18
CA PHE A 484 2.04 -9.46 -15.86
C PHE A 484 3.50 -9.54 -15.43
N VAL A 485 3.90 -8.72 -14.47
CA VAL A 485 5.28 -8.60 -14.00
C VAL A 485 5.46 -9.46 -12.75
N CYS A 486 6.02 -10.66 -12.92
CA CYS A 486 6.26 -11.63 -11.86
C CYS A 486 7.58 -11.34 -11.13
N CYS A 487 7.48 -11.04 -9.84
CA CYS A 487 8.60 -10.67 -8.97
C CYS A 487 9.16 -11.85 -8.15
N ASP A 488 8.93 -13.09 -8.59
CA ASP A 488 9.35 -14.33 -7.91
C ASP A 488 10.70 -14.90 -8.40
N GLY A 489 11.42 -14.20 -9.28
CA GLY A 489 12.60 -14.73 -9.94
C GLY A 489 13.92 -14.48 -9.22
N LYS A 490 14.61 -15.54 -8.80
CA LYS A 490 16.08 -15.55 -8.80
C LYS A 490 16.53 -15.70 -10.26
N LEU A 491 17.17 -14.67 -10.81
CA LEU A 491 17.93 -14.86 -12.04
C LEU A 491 19.33 -15.34 -11.63
N GLU A 492 19.48 -16.64 -11.41
CA GLU A 492 20.81 -17.23 -11.28
C GLU A 492 21.56 -17.07 -12.62
N GLU A 493 22.82 -16.62 -12.53
CA GLU A 493 23.84 -16.39 -13.59
C GLU A 493 23.74 -15.09 -14.42
N ILE A 494 24.20 -13.96 -13.82
CA ILE A 494 24.77 -12.80 -14.55
C ILE A 494 26.12 -12.37 -13.92
N TYR A 495 27.08 -13.30 -13.89
CA TYR A 495 28.48 -13.07 -14.25
C TYR A 495 28.73 -14.23 -15.22
N GLU A 496 28.88 -14.02 -16.53
CA GLU A 496 30.03 -13.39 -17.21
C GLU A 496 29.62 -12.56 -18.44
#